data_AF-A0A443HWE3-F1
#
_entry.id   AF-A0A443HWE3-F1
#
_cell.length_a   1.000
_cell.length_b   1.000
_cell.length_c   1.000
_cell.angle_alpha   90.00
_cell.angle_beta   90.00
_cell.angle_gamma   90.00
#
_symmetry.space_group_name_H-M   'P 1'
#
loop_
_entity.id
_entity.type
_entity.pdbx_description
1 polymer ?
#
loop_
_entity_poly.entity_id
_entity_poly.type
_entity_poly.pdbx_seq_one_letter_code
_entity_poly.pdbx_strand_id
1 'polypeptide(L)'
;MALYIHVLAGLSTPEVHTASSREMIAGCYDKSQNLLFSRPVFLPRYYHFRGEFHQRRGMKIATLQFAPRLGDVEGNIRRANDLLKRGKDGLSIESMRPEILVLPELAFSGYNFPSLEAIKPYLESQSTGPTAKWAQETAKRLRCKICVGYPEIEKATSSSSPENGNSNPLSSDDKYYNSLLVVDEYGTILHNYRKRFLYYTDETWASEGDAERSFYTFNFDGISQQQNKIQTTFGICMDINPYKFEAPFTDWEFANRVIDSKSPLVILSMAWLTLLGHEELAALRDKPDMDTFQYWIRRFWPLLEKKMEHDGDVDGTSGLTKKVIIVFANRAGEEPGAEGKDPARYAGSSAVVAVTQKPRSSAEGGAPEFDVKILCWDIMGAAEEGLCFADTKADPKLVFGLVPRSDSDSD
;
A
#
# COMPACT_ATOMS: atom_id res chain seq x y z
N MET A 1 -10.60 -22.84 -6.09
CA MET A 1 -9.13 -22.62 -6.10
C MET A 1 -8.70 -22.23 -4.71
N ALA A 2 -7.77 -22.96 -4.09
CA ALA A 2 -7.06 -22.50 -2.89
C ALA A 2 -5.72 -21.90 -3.35
N LEU A 3 -5.29 -20.79 -2.76
CA LEU A 3 -4.04 -20.12 -3.13
C LEU A 3 -2.89 -20.75 -2.34
N TYR A 4 -2.02 -21.50 -3.01
CA TYR A 4 -0.65 -21.75 -2.55
C TYR A 4 0.29 -20.76 -3.22
N ILE A 5 0.92 -19.89 -2.44
CA ILE A 5 1.98 -19.02 -2.93
C ILE A 5 3.29 -19.81 -2.89
N HIS A 6 3.70 -20.37 -4.04
CA HIS A 6 5.04 -20.96 -4.16
C HIS A 6 6.09 -19.87 -4.37
N VAL A 7 7.07 -19.79 -3.47
CA VAL A 7 8.30 -19.00 -3.64
C VAL A 7 9.23 -19.75 -4.59
N LEU A 8 9.49 -19.19 -5.78
CA LEU A 8 10.34 -19.84 -6.79
C LEU A 8 11.87 -19.66 -6.60
N ALA A 9 12.34 -19.02 -5.52
CA ALA A 9 13.73 -19.09 -5.01
C ALA A 9 13.92 -18.27 -3.72
N GLY A 10 14.72 -18.74 -2.75
CA GLY A 10 15.31 -17.92 -1.66
C GLY A 10 15.14 -18.45 -0.22
N LEU A 11 16.25 -18.95 0.35
CA LEU A 11 16.63 -19.22 1.76
C LEU A 11 15.72 -20.04 2.71
N SER A 12 16.35 -21.02 3.36
CA SER A 12 15.82 -22.05 4.26
C SER A 12 15.28 -21.53 5.61
N THR A 13 14.18 -22.13 6.08
CA THR A 13 13.64 -22.01 7.45
C THR A 13 13.53 -23.39 8.12
N PRO A 14 13.69 -23.50 9.45
CA PRO A 14 13.09 -24.58 10.23
C PRO A 14 11.85 -24.10 11.00
N GLU A 15 10.95 -25.06 11.25
CA GLU A 15 9.61 -24.94 11.84
C GLU A 15 9.61 -24.59 13.34
N VAL A 16 8.61 -23.81 13.78
CA VAL A 16 8.14 -23.80 15.18
C VAL A 16 6.61 -23.64 15.19
N HIS A 17 5.92 -24.56 15.88
CA HIS A 17 4.49 -24.51 16.20
C HIS A 17 4.24 -23.70 17.48
N THR A 18 3.12 -22.98 17.58
CA THR A 18 2.02 -23.22 18.56
C THR A 18 0.86 -22.21 18.41
N ALA A 19 -0.38 -22.68 18.66
CA ALA A 19 -1.63 -21.91 18.75
C ALA A 19 -1.72 -21.16 20.10
N SER A 20 -2.47 -20.06 20.29
CA SER A 20 -3.95 -19.94 20.28
C SER A 20 -4.32 -18.55 20.83
N SER A 21 -5.21 -17.80 20.15
CA SER A 21 -6.26 -16.91 20.72
C SER A 21 -6.96 -16.16 19.56
N ARG A 22 -8.21 -16.55 19.26
CA ARG A 22 -8.67 -16.69 17.87
C ARG A 22 -10.11 -16.15 17.66
N GLU A 23 -10.48 -14.97 18.16
CA GLU A 23 -11.92 -14.62 18.21
C GLU A 23 -12.38 -13.23 17.73
N MET A 24 -11.52 -12.34 17.22
CA MET A 24 -12.04 -11.14 16.50
C MET A 24 -11.51 -10.95 15.08
N ILE A 25 -10.30 -11.43 14.76
CA ILE A 25 -9.84 -11.59 13.36
C ILE A 25 -10.32 -12.93 12.76
N ALA A 26 -10.74 -13.87 13.60
CA ALA A 26 -11.14 -15.20 13.16
C ALA A 26 -12.54 -15.30 12.54
N GLY A 27 -13.38 -14.27 12.69
CA GLY A 27 -14.71 -14.24 12.06
C GLY A 27 -14.66 -14.33 10.53
N CYS A 28 -13.53 -13.95 9.93
CA CYS A 28 -13.30 -14.06 8.48
C CYS A 28 -12.34 -15.21 8.08
N TYR A 29 -11.82 -15.98 9.05
CA TYR A 29 -10.89 -17.08 8.79
C TYR A 29 -11.65 -18.41 8.79
N ASP A 30 -12.05 -18.85 7.59
CA ASP A 30 -12.43 -20.24 7.39
C ASP A 30 -11.21 -21.15 7.68
N LYS A 31 -11.34 -22.00 8.69
CA LYS A 31 -10.30 -22.92 9.18
C LYS A 31 -10.10 -24.16 8.28
N SER A 32 -10.74 -24.21 7.10
CA SER A 32 -10.65 -25.35 6.17
C SER A 32 -9.39 -25.38 5.27
N GLN A 33 -8.41 -24.50 5.48
CA GLN A 33 -7.22 -24.38 4.62
C GLN A 33 -5.91 -24.23 5.42
N ASN A 34 -5.45 -25.32 6.06
CA ASN A 34 -4.04 -25.47 6.44
C ASN A 34 -3.26 -26.00 5.23
N LEU A 35 -2.05 -25.49 4.98
CA LEU A 35 -1.30 -25.78 3.76
C LEU A 35 0.23 -25.88 4.03
N LEU A 36 0.85 -26.97 3.54
CA LEU A 36 2.22 -27.46 3.74
C LEU A 36 3.16 -27.14 2.55
N PHE A 37 4.46 -27.01 2.82
CA PHE A 37 5.50 -26.58 1.86
C PHE A 37 5.99 -27.70 0.91
N SER A 38 6.32 -27.38 -0.35
CA SER A 38 7.07 -28.28 -1.26
C SER A 38 8.26 -27.60 -2.01
N ARG A 39 9.19 -28.42 -2.52
CA ARG A 39 10.61 -28.14 -2.88
C ARG A 39 10.84 -27.40 -4.23
N PRO A 40 11.98 -26.71 -4.41
CA PRO A 40 12.26 -25.82 -5.56
C PRO A 40 12.69 -26.52 -6.85
N VAL A 41 12.38 -25.90 -8.01
CA VAL A 41 12.82 -26.27 -9.36
C VAL A 41 13.58 -25.11 -10.01
N PHE A 42 14.74 -25.39 -10.62
CA PHE A 42 15.60 -24.41 -11.30
C PHE A 42 15.21 -24.18 -12.77
N LEU A 43 15.31 -22.94 -13.26
CA LEU A 43 15.19 -22.58 -14.68
C LEU A 43 16.49 -21.91 -15.22
N PRO A 44 16.87 -22.13 -16.50
CA PRO A 44 18.13 -21.64 -17.06
C PRO A 44 18.04 -20.22 -17.65
N ARG A 45 19.16 -19.49 -17.57
CA ARG A 45 19.38 -18.13 -18.09
C ARG A 45 19.43 -18.09 -19.63
N TYR A 46 18.83 -17.06 -20.24
CA TYR A 46 19.04 -16.72 -21.65
C TYR A 46 19.63 -15.31 -21.82
N TYR A 47 20.43 -15.17 -22.88
CA TYR A 47 21.31 -14.04 -23.20
C TYR A 47 20.58 -12.78 -23.71
N HIS A 48 21.24 -11.64 -23.48
CA HIS A 48 20.79 -10.27 -23.77
C HIS A 48 21.20 -9.85 -25.20
N PHE A 49 20.26 -9.32 -26.00
CA PHE A 49 20.54 -8.60 -27.25
C PHE A 49 20.33 -7.10 -27.01
N ARG A 50 21.36 -6.28 -27.25
CA ARG A 50 21.28 -4.80 -27.19
C ARG A 50 20.86 -4.25 -28.56
N GLY A 51 19.69 -3.62 -28.61
CA GLY A 51 19.32 -2.66 -29.64
C GLY A 51 18.78 -1.41 -28.95
N GLU A 52 19.35 -0.24 -29.26
CA GLU A 52 18.88 1.04 -28.73
C GLU A 52 17.59 1.46 -29.45
N PHE A 53 16.45 1.10 -28.84
CA PHE A 53 15.19 1.80 -29.06
C PHE A 53 14.95 2.70 -27.85
N HIS A 54 14.51 3.95 -28.08
CA HIS A 54 14.07 4.87 -27.03
C HIS A 54 12.75 4.39 -26.42
N GLN A 55 12.83 3.30 -25.67
CA GLN A 55 11.77 2.69 -24.87
C GLN A 55 11.81 3.35 -23.49
N ARG A 56 10.63 3.68 -22.92
CA ARG A 56 10.50 4.28 -21.59
C ARG A 56 11.42 3.57 -20.58
N ARG A 57 12.10 4.33 -19.71
CA ARG A 57 12.73 3.76 -18.51
C ARG A 57 11.60 3.21 -17.64
N GLY A 58 11.80 2.04 -17.01
CA GLY A 58 10.80 1.50 -16.09
C GLY A 58 10.55 2.46 -14.94
N MET A 59 9.34 2.40 -14.38
CA MET A 59 9.00 3.27 -13.26
C MET A 59 9.82 2.93 -12.02
N LYS A 60 10.35 3.98 -11.38
CA LYS A 60 11.04 3.85 -10.10
C LYS A 60 10.13 4.24 -8.95
N ILE A 61 9.87 3.31 -8.04
CA ILE A 61 8.94 3.48 -6.93
C ILE A 61 9.69 3.26 -5.63
N ALA A 62 9.53 4.18 -4.69
CA ALA A 62 9.99 4.02 -3.32
C ALA A 62 8.81 4.04 -2.35
N THR A 63 8.91 3.31 -1.26
CA THR A 63 8.06 3.44 -0.08
C THR A 63 8.91 3.51 1.17
N LEU A 64 8.52 4.36 2.12
CA LEU A 64 9.16 4.47 3.42
C LEU A 64 8.38 3.65 4.44
N GLN A 65 9.01 2.62 5.01
CA GLN A 65 8.51 1.95 6.18
C GLN A 65 9.22 2.47 7.42
N PHE A 66 8.47 2.93 8.41
CA PHE A 66 9.04 3.33 9.69
C PHE A 66 8.02 3.18 10.81
N ALA A 67 8.46 3.38 12.05
CA ALA A 67 7.66 3.37 13.25
C ALA A 67 7.44 4.80 13.79
N PRO A 68 6.43 5.54 13.27
CA PRO A 68 6.01 6.79 13.87
C PRO A 68 5.68 6.61 15.35
N ARG A 69 5.96 7.63 16.16
CA ARG A 69 5.53 7.70 17.56
C ARG A 69 4.28 8.56 17.65
N LEU A 70 3.26 8.07 18.35
CA LEU A 70 2.00 8.78 18.54
C LEU A 70 2.23 10.19 19.10
N GLY A 71 1.78 11.20 18.37
CA GLY A 71 1.86 12.62 18.71
C GLY A 71 3.21 13.32 18.53
N ASP A 72 4.29 12.61 18.20
CA ASP A 72 5.63 13.22 18.01
C ASP A 72 5.87 13.65 16.56
N VAL A 73 5.08 14.62 16.08
CA VAL A 73 5.11 15.08 14.66
C VAL A 73 6.51 15.45 14.20
N GLU A 74 7.20 16.29 14.95
CA GLU A 74 8.55 16.75 14.61
C GLU A 74 9.59 15.61 14.70
N GLY A 75 9.49 14.72 15.69
CA GLY A 75 10.36 13.55 15.80
C GLY A 75 10.16 12.57 14.66
N ASN A 76 8.92 12.35 14.23
CA ASN A 76 8.57 11.48 13.12
C ASN A 76 9.06 12.03 11.79
N ILE A 77 8.94 13.35 11.56
CA ILE A 77 9.51 14.02 10.38
C ILE A 77 11.04 13.87 10.36
N ARG A 78 11.72 14.13 11.49
CA ARG A 78 13.18 13.94 11.60
C ARG A 78 13.59 12.50 11.29
N ARG A 79 12.88 11.53 11.87
CA ARG A 79 13.13 10.10 11.66
C ARG A 79 12.95 9.69 10.20
N ALA A 80 11.88 10.15 9.55
CA ALA A 80 11.65 9.92 8.13
C ALA A 80 12.78 10.51 7.28
N ASN A 81 13.18 11.75 7.54
CA ASN A 81 14.29 12.39 6.84
C ASN A 81 15.62 11.63 7.01
N ASP A 82 15.92 11.15 8.22
CA ASP A 82 17.12 10.36 8.50
C ASP A 82 17.11 9.02 7.77
N LEU A 83 15.95 8.36 7.68
CA LEU A 83 15.78 7.12 6.92
C LEU A 83 15.94 7.34 5.41
N LEU A 84 15.32 8.39 4.87
CA LEU A 84 15.47 8.76 3.46
C LEU A 84 16.94 9.07 3.11
N LYS A 85 17.63 9.79 3.99
CA LYS A 85 19.05 10.14 3.83
C LYS A 85 19.95 8.91 3.92
N ARG A 86 19.65 7.97 4.83
CA ARG A 86 20.38 6.70 4.96
C ARG A 86 20.31 5.87 3.68
N GLY A 87 19.18 5.93 2.98
CA GLY A 87 19.01 5.23 1.71
C GLY A 87 18.81 3.73 1.88
N LYS A 88 19.09 2.98 0.81
CA LYS A 88 18.97 1.51 0.76
C LYS A 88 20.16 0.93 -0.01
N ASP A 89 20.69 -0.21 0.45
CA ASP A 89 21.74 -0.96 -0.26
C ASP A 89 22.97 -0.11 -0.65
N GLY A 90 23.33 0.85 0.21
CA GLY A 90 24.45 1.77 -0.02
C GLY A 90 24.15 2.91 -1.01
N LEU A 91 22.92 3.02 -1.52
CA LEU A 91 22.46 4.10 -2.39
C LEU A 91 21.57 5.07 -1.62
N SER A 92 21.85 6.36 -1.73
CA SER A 92 20.95 7.41 -1.21
C SER A 92 19.67 7.48 -2.06
N ILE A 93 18.59 7.99 -1.48
CA ILE A 93 17.33 8.20 -2.20
C ILE A 93 17.50 9.10 -3.44
N GLU A 94 18.41 10.09 -3.37
CA GLU A 94 18.75 10.97 -4.50
C GLU A 94 19.46 10.22 -5.64
N SER A 95 20.20 9.17 -5.32
CA SER A 95 20.86 8.31 -6.31
C SER A 95 19.88 7.32 -6.93
N MET A 96 18.93 6.83 -6.13
CA MET A 96 17.87 5.93 -6.58
C MET A 96 16.92 6.62 -7.58
N ARG A 97 16.63 7.91 -7.34
CA ARG A 97 15.75 8.78 -8.16
C ARG A 97 14.37 8.13 -8.39
N PRO A 98 13.59 7.89 -7.33
CA PRO A 98 12.21 7.45 -7.49
C PRO A 98 11.40 8.50 -8.25
N GLU A 99 10.42 8.06 -9.03
CA GLU A 99 9.39 8.93 -9.62
C GLU A 99 8.20 9.12 -8.67
N ILE A 100 8.01 8.17 -7.74
CA ILE A 100 7.01 8.22 -6.67
C ILE A 100 7.64 7.75 -5.36
N LEU A 101 7.42 8.49 -4.28
CA LEU A 101 7.69 8.06 -2.91
C LEU A 101 6.36 8.03 -2.12
N VAL A 102 6.03 6.86 -1.57
CA VAL A 102 4.81 6.62 -0.78
C VAL A 102 5.16 6.47 0.70
N LEU A 103 4.39 7.12 1.57
CA LEU A 103 4.52 7.04 3.02
C LEU A 103 3.29 6.36 3.64
N PRO A 104 3.43 5.83 4.86
CA PRO A 104 2.34 5.14 5.56
C PRO A 104 1.18 6.06 5.95
N GLU A 105 0.11 5.42 6.39
CA GLU A 105 -1.07 6.08 6.93
C GLU A 105 -0.71 6.85 8.19
N LEU A 106 -1.16 8.11 8.29
CA LEU A 106 -0.88 9.01 9.42
C LEU A 106 0.63 9.08 9.76
N ALA A 107 1.46 9.22 8.73
CA ALA A 107 2.91 9.02 8.79
C ALA A 107 3.60 9.84 9.89
N PHE A 108 3.16 11.08 10.12
CA PHE A 108 3.83 11.96 11.10
C PHE A 108 3.07 12.11 12.41
N SER A 109 1.78 11.79 12.49
CA SER A 109 1.03 11.87 13.74
C SER A 109 1.11 10.60 14.59
N GLY A 110 1.43 9.45 13.99
CA GLY A 110 1.05 8.16 14.56
C GLY A 110 -0.45 7.89 14.39
N TYR A 111 -0.94 6.71 14.77
CA TYR A 111 -2.26 6.23 14.30
C TYR A 111 -3.29 6.03 15.42
N ASN A 112 -2.90 5.42 16.54
CA ASN A 112 -3.80 4.86 17.55
C ASN A 112 -4.41 5.92 18.49
N PHE A 113 -5.05 6.95 17.92
CA PHE A 113 -5.78 7.95 18.67
C PHE A 113 -7.15 7.40 19.11
N PRO A 114 -7.49 7.44 20.40
CA PRO A 114 -8.73 6.83 20.92
C PRO A 114 -9.99 7.68 20.73
N SER A 115 -9.85 8.97 20.37
CA SER A 115 -10.98 9.88 20.22
C SER A 115 -10.63 11.12 19.40
N LEU A 116 -11.66 11.87 19.02
CA LEU A 116 -11.52 13.18 18.39
C LEU A 116 -10.66 14.14 19.24
N GLU A 117 -10.87 14.20 20.55
CA GLU A 117 -10.10 15.07 21.46
C GLU A 117 -8.61 14.74 21.43
N ALA A 118 -8.27 13.46 21.37
CA ALA A 118 -6.89 12.99 21.37
C ALA A 118 -6.16 13.33 20.06
N ILE A 119 -6.83 13.21 18.91
CA ILE A 119 -6.22 13.52 17.60
C ILE A 119 -6.26 15.01 17.27
N LYS A 120 -7.18 15.78 17.87
CA LYS A 120 -7.44 17.17 17.53
C LYS A 120 -6.19 18.07 17.41
N PRO A 121 -5.17 17.98 18.29
CA PRO A 121 -3.97 18.80 18.19
C PRO A 121 -3.12 18.53 16.94
N TYR A 122 -3.32 17.39 16.29
CA TYR A 122 -2.53 16.90 15.17
C TYR A 122 -3.24 17.04 13.83
N LEU A 123 -4.53 17.43 13.83
CA LEU A 123 -5.29 17.66 12.60
C LEU A 123 -4.68 18.79 11.78
N GLU A 124 -4.56 18.55 10.47
CA GLU A 124 -3.91 19.46 9.54
C GLU A 124 -4.86 19.90 8.43
N SER A 125 -4.76 21.17 8.02
CA SER A 125 -5.36 21.60 6.76
C SER A 125 -4.51 21.10 5.59
N GLN A 126 -5.17 20.63 4.53
CA GLN A 126 -4.58 20.06 3.31
C GLN A 126 -3.39 20.84 2.74
N SER A 127 -3.35 22.18 2.85
CA SER A 127 -2.34 23.02 2.19
C SER A 127 -1.31 23.66 3.13
N THR A 128 -1.47 23.58 4.44
CA THR A 128 -0.66 24.38 5.38
C THR A 128 -0.07 23.62 6.57
N GLY A 129 -0.49 22.37 6.77
CA GLY A 129 0.01 21.51 7.83
C GLY A 129 1.48 21.08 7.67
N PRO A 130 2.11 20.60 8.76
CA PRO A 130 3.47 20.07 8.72
C PRO A 130 3.66 18.96 7.68
N THR A 131 2.69 18.05 7.51
CA THR A 131 2.75 16.98 6.51
C THR A 131 2.74 17.53 5.09
N ALA A 132 1.85 18.49 4.80
CA ALA A 132 1.78 19.13 3.48
C ALA A 132 3.08 19.87 3.13
N LYS A 133 3.62 20.66 4.08
CA LYS A 133 4.90 21.36 3.90
C LYS A 133 6.04 20.40 3.63
N TRP A 134 6.17 19.35 4.45
CA TRP A 134 7.20 18.33 4.28
C TRP A 134 7.11 17.65 2.91
N ALA A 135 5.89 17.31 2.46
CA ALA A 135 5.66 16.67 1.17
C ALA A 135 6.06 17.59 0.01
N GLN A 136 5.68 18.87 0.04
CA GLN A 136 6.04 19.84 -1.00
C GLN A 136 7.54 20.09 -1.09
N GLU A 137 8.22 20.22 0.04
CA GLU A 137 9.67 20.40 0.09
C GLU A 137 10.42 19.15 -0.39
N THR A 138 10.00 17.98 0.08
CA THR A 138 10.61 16.70 -0.29
C THR A 138 10.37 16.38 -1.76
N ALA A 139 9.18 16.64 -2.29
CA ALA A 139 8.86 16.45 -3.70
C ALA A 139 9.77 17.27 -4.62
N LYS A 140 9.94 18.58 -4.32
CA LYS A 140 10.85 19.47 -5.05
C LYS A 140 12.31 19.01 -4.98
N ARG A 141 12.75 18.60 -3.78
CA ARG A 141 14.12 18.15 -3.54
C ARG A 141 14.45 16.87 -4.32
N LEU A 142 13.55 15.89 -4.26
CA LEU A 142 13.74 14.58 -4.91
C LEU A 142 13.30 14.55 -6.38
N ARG A 143 12.56 15.58 -6.83
CA ARG A 143 11.92 15.67 -8.15
C ARG A 143 11.03 14.46 -8.43
N CYS A 144 10.23 14.09 -7.43
CA CYS A 144 9.33 12.95 -7.49
C CYS A 144 7.96 13.31 -6.93
N LYS A 145 6.96 12.52 -7.28
CA LYS A 145 5.63 12.61 -6.66
C LYS A 145 5.69 12.04 -5.24
N ILE A 146 4.99 12.66 -4.30
CA ILE A 146 4.88 12.21 -2.91
C ILE A 146 3.43 11.84 -2.63
N CYS A 147 3.21 10.67 -2.02
CA CYS A 147 1.94 10.27 -1.45
C CYS A 147 2.13 10.06 0.05
N VAL A 148 1.46 10.82 0.92
CA VAL A 148 1.64 10.74 2.38
C VAL A 148 0.32 10.79 3.15
N GLY A 149 0.15 9.86 4.09
CA GLY A 149 -1.03 9.79 4.96
C GLY A 149 -0.96 10.80 6.10
N TYR A 150 -2.09 11.47 6.41
CA TYR A 150 -2.17 12.48 7.46
C TYR A 150 -3.62 12.62 8.00
N PRO A 151 -3.79 13.14 9.24
CA PRO A 151 -5.11 13.46 9.77
C PRO A 151 -5.55 14.85 9.30
N GLU A 152 -6.62 14.91 8.50
CA GLU A 152 -7.12 16.13 7.86
C GLU A 152 -8.23 16.81 8.67
N ILE A 153 -8.22 18.14 8.70
CA ILE A 153 -9.39 18.97 9.04
C ILE A 153 -9.86 19.80 7.84
N GLU A 154 -11.12 19.62 7.48
CA GLU A 154 -11.88 20.44 6.54
C GLU A 154 -12.79 21.39 7.33
N LYS A 155 -12.41 22.67 7.37
CA LYS A 155 -13.24 23.70 8.03
C LYS A 155 -14.46 24.01 7.20
N ALA A 156 -15.60 24.17 7.84
CA ALA A 156 -16.81 24.64 7.17
C ALA A 156 -16.56 26.02 6.55
N THR A 157 -16.88 26.18 5.26
CA THR A 157 -16.90 27.51 4.65
C THR A 157 -18.01 28.31 5.30
N SER A 158 -17.69 29.44 5.92
CA SER A 158 -18.66 30.35 6.54
C SER A 158 -19.56 30.98 5.47
N SER A 159 -20.56 30.23 5.00
CA SER A 159 -21.64 30.72 4.14
C SER A 159 -22.91 30.93 4.96
N SER A 160 -22.81 31.78 5.97
CA SER A 160 -23.94 32.47 6.61
C SER A 160 -23.39 33.69 7.35
N SER A 161 -24.10 34.81 7.21
CA SER A 161 -23.72 36.17 7.61
C SER A 161 -23.10 36.31 9.02
N PRO A 162 -22.22 37.31 9.24
CA PRO A 162 -21.65 37.59 10.54
C PRO A 162 -22.67 38.35 11.40
N GLU A 163 -23.59 37.64 12.04
CA GLU A 163 -24.35 38.22 13.15
C GLU A 163 -24.15 37.39 14.42
N ASN A 164 -23.58 38.07 15.42
CA ASN A 164 -23.25 37.64 16.78
C ASN A 164 -21.87 37.00 16.95
N GLY A 165 -20.91 37.87 17.31
CA GLY A 165 -19.52 37.56 17.61
C GLY A 165 -19.31 36.78 18.90
N ASN A 166 -19.79 35.55 18.94
CA ASN A 166 -19.38 34.54 19.93
C ASN A 166 -18.66 33.41 19.18
N SER A 167 -17.40 33.65 18.81
CA SER A 167 -16.57 32.66 18.14
C SER A 167 -16.16 31.56 19.12
N ASN A 168 -17.00 30.53 19.24
CA ASN A 168 -16.56 29.26 19.80
C ASN A 168 -15.64 28.62 18.74
N PRO A 169 -14.37 28.27 19.05
CA PRO A 169 -13.42 27.77 18.05
C PRO A 169 -13.72 26.36 17.53
N LEU A 170 -14.87 25.77 17.88
CA LEU A 170 -15.46 24.64 17.16
C LEU A 170 -16.75 25.13 16.49
N SER A 171 -16.70 25.40 15.19
CA SER A 171 -17.92 25.35 14.38
C SER A 171 -18.43 23.91 14.41
N SER A 172 -19.73 23.72 14.61
CA SER A 172 -20.40 22.40 14.61
C SER A 172 -20.27 21.62 13.30
N ASP A 173 -19.64 22.20 12.29
CA ASP A 173 -19.68 21.76 10.89
C ASP A 173 -18.29 21.39 10.34
N ASP A 174 -17.22 21.48 11.15
CA ASP A 174 -15.89 21.02 10.75
C ASP A 174 -15.90 19.49 10.57
N LYS A 175 -15.25 19.01 9.51
CA LYS A 175 -15.12 17.59 9.21
C LYS A 175 -13.67 17.14 9.30
N TYR A 176 -13.48 15.92 9.75
CA TYR A 176 -12.16 15.32 9.96
C TYR A 176 -12.04 14.04 9.15
N TYR A 177 -10.87 13.80 8.60
CA TYR A 177 -10.65 12.66 7.72
C TYR A 177 -9.28 12.02 7.95
N ASN A 178 -9.22 10.72 7.74
CA ASN A 178 -7.96 10.03 7.50
C ASN A 178 -7.66 10.14 6.00
N SER A 179 -6.59 10.83 5.64
CA SER A 179 -6.38 11.30 4.27
C SER A 179 -5.00 10.96 3.73
N LEU A 180 -4.91 10.84 2.42
CA LEU A 180 -3.69 10.63 1.65
C LEU A 180 -3.49 11.82 0.71
N LEU A 181 -2.51 12.67 1.02
CA LEU A 181 -2.15 13.83 0.23
C LEU A 181 -1.20 13.41 -0.90
N VAL A 182 -1.43 13.93 -2.10
CA VAL A 182 -0.59 13.68 -3.27
C VAL A 182 -0.02 14.98 -3.81
N VAL A 183 1.29 15.04 -3.93
CA VAL A 183 2.05 16.22 -4.33
C VAL A 183 2.96 15.89 -5.52
N ASP A 184 3.02 16.77 -6.51
CA ASP A 184 3.91 16.62 -7.66
C ASP A 184 5.36 17.04 -7.37
N GLU A 185 6.24 16.73 -8.31
CA GLU A 185 7.67 17.06 -8.31
C GLU A 185 7.97 18.56 -8.23
N TYR A 186 6.99 19.43 -8.48
CA TYR A 186 7.08 20.88 -8.34
C TYR A 186 6.55 21.38 -6.98
N GLY A 187 6.07 20.48 -6.13
CA GLY A 187 5.45 20.76 -4.83
C GLY A 187 4.02 21.27 -4.94
N THR A 188 3.33 21.01 -6.04
CA THR A 188 1.90 21.29 -6.23
C THR A 188 1.07 20.14 -5.69
N ILE A 189 0.08 20.43 -4.86
CA ILE A 189 -0.87 19.41 -4.41
C ILE A 189 -1.75 19.04 -5.61
N LEU A 190 -1.68 17.78 -6.03
CA LEU A 190 -2.43 17.24 -7.16
C LEU A 190 -3.78 16.67 -6.73
N HIS A 191 -3.79 15.99 -5.59
CA HIS A 191 -4.93 15.18 -5.15
C HIS A 191 -4.95 15.02 -3.63
N ASN A 192 -6.13 14.74 -3.08
CA ASN A 192 -6.31 14.42 -1.66
C ASN A 192 -7.40 13.36 -1.54
N TYR A 193 -6.98 12.12 -1.34
CA TYR A 193 -7.87 10.99 -1.11
C TYR A 193 -8.24 10.91 0.37
N ARG A 194 -9.49 10.59 0.67
CA ARG A 194 -10.00 10.41 2.04
C ARG A 194 -10.41 8.95 2.21
N LYS A 195 -9.95 8.30 3.28
CA LYS A 195 -10.20 6.89 3.60
C LYS A 195 -11.70 6.63 3.55
N ARG A 196 -12.11 5.58 2.83
CA ARG A 196 -13.52 5.29 2.64
C ARG A 196 -14.03 4.32 3.69
N PHE A 197 -13.32 3.23 3.91
CA PHE A 197 -13.70 2.23 4.90
C PHE A 197 -12.89 2.52 6.16
N LEU A 198 -13.58 2.99 7.20
CA LEU A 198 -12.95 3.30 8.47
C LEU A 198 -12.68 2.02 9.27
N TYR A 199 -11.55 1.99 9.95
CA TYR A 199 -11.33 1.02 11.02
C TYR A 199 -11.91 1.58 12.33
N TYR A 200 -12.16 0.74 13.33
CA TYR A 200 -12.78 1.20 14.58
C TYR A 200 -12.03 2.36 15.24
N THR A 201 -10.69 2.45 15.06
CA THR A 201 -9.90 3.58 15.56
C THR A 201 -10.28 4.88 14.85
N ASP A 202 -10.43 4.82 13.53
CA ASP A 202 -10.82 5.97 12.71
C ASP A 202 -12.27 6.41 12.98
N GLU A 203 -13.19 5.47 13.22
CA GLU A 203 -14.61 5.75 13.51
C GLU A 203 -14.81 6.68 14.73
N THR A 204 -13.83 6.74 15.64
CA THR A 204 -13.90 7.61 16.83
C THR A 204 -13.68 9.09 16.54
N TRP A 205 -13.14 9.45 15.37
CA TRP A 205 -12.74 10.82 15.07
C TRP A 205 -12.91 11.26 13.61
N ALA A 206 -12.93 10.34 12.65
CA ALA A 206 -12.97 10.62 11.22
C ALA A 206 -14.35 10.37 10.60
N SER A 207 -14.62 11.05 9.50
CA SER A 207 -15.71 10.77 8.57
C SER A 207 -15.22 9.92 7.39
N GLU A 208 -16.13 9.16 6.76
CA GLU A 208 -15.84 8.45 5.51
C GLU A 208 -15.62 9.41 4.34
N GLY A 209 -14.67 9.06 3.47
CA GLY A 209 -14.40 9.75 2.21
C GLY A 209 -15.34 9.35 1.07
N ASP A 210 -15.25 10.10 -0.03
CA ASP A 210 -15.99 9.83 -1.27
C ASP A 210 -15.22 8.86 -2.18
N ALA A 211 -15.89 7.80 -2.64
CA ALA A 211 -15.35 6.80 -3.54
C ALA A 211 -14.86 7.39 -4.88
N GLU A 212 -15.44 8.49 -5.36
CA GLU A 212 -15.02 9.11 -6.61
C GLU A 212 -13.61 9.71 -6.51
N ARG A 213 -13.16 10.04 -5.28
CA ARG A 213 -11.80 10.53 -5.04
C ARG A 213 -10.75 9.42 -4.98
N SER A 214 -11.12 8.15 -5.06
CA SER A 214 -10.13 7.05 -5.09
C SER A 214 -9.31 6.99 -6.37
N PHE A 215 -9.58 7.85 -7.36
CA PHE A 215 -8.90 7.84 -8.65
C PHE A 215 -8.25 9.18 -8.99
N TYR A 216 -7.05 9.13 -9.55
CA TYR A 216 -6.39 10.27 -10.16
C TYR A 216 -5.48 9.81 -11.30
N THR A 217 -5.35 10.61 -12.36
CA THR A 217 -4.43 10.31 -13.46
C THR A 217 -3.15 11.11 -13.30
N PHE A 218 -2.05 10.43 -12.99
CA PHE A 218 -0.74 11.06 -12.95
C PHE A 218 -0.23 11.41 -14.33
N ASN A 219 0.36 12.59 -14.45
CA ASN A 219 1.18 12.98 -15.58
C ASN A 219 2.65 12.85 -15.17
N PHE A 220 3.43 12.07 -15.90
CA PHE A 220 4.89 11.96 -15.73
C PHE A 220 5.57 12.61 -16.94
N ASP A 221 6.37 13.64 -16.75
CA ASP A 221 6.98 14.37 -17.88
C ASP A 221 8.06 13.54 -18.61
N GLY A 222 7.88 13.30 -19.92
CA GLY A 222 8.87 12.63 -20.80
C GLY A 222 8.44 12.46 -22.28
N ILE A 223 8.95 13.30 -23.19
CA ILE A 223 9.02 13.20 -24.68
C ILE A 223 7.72 12.86 -25.51
N SER A 224 6.55 12.62 -24.92
CA SER A 224 5.29 12.52 -25.68
C SER A 224 4.07 12.73 -24.77
N GLN A 225 3.22 13.71 -25.09
CA GLN A 225 2.09 14.15 -24.26
C GLN A 225 0.97 13.09 -24.06
N GLN A 226 0.95 12.01 -24.85
CA GLN A 226 -0.10 10.97 -24.77
C GLN A 226 0.35 9.68 -24.06
N GLN A 227 1.66 9.38 -23.99
CA GLN A 227 2.18 8.14 -23.37
C GLN A 227 2.57 8.31 -21.89
N ASN A 228 2.16 9.41 -21.28
CA ASN A 228 2.64 9.85 -19.97
C ASN A 228 1.59 9.90 -18.86
N LYS A 229 0.38 9.44 -19.17
CA LYS A 229 -0.75 9.41 -18.25
C LYS A 229 -0.85 8.03 -17.62
N ILE A 230 -0.87 7.98 -16.29
CA ILE A 230 -0.99 6.74 -15.52
C ILE A 230 -2.18 6.87 -14.60
N GLN A 231 -3.25 6.17 -14.95
CA GLN A 231 -4.42 5.98 -14.09
C GLN A 231 -4.00 5.33 -12.78
N THR A 232 -4.32 5.97 -11.66
CA THR A 232 -3.89 5.53 -10.34
C THR A 232 -5.08 5.44 -9.41
N THR A 233 -5.23 4.29 -8.73
CA THR A 233 -6.18 4.13 -7.63
C THR A 233 -5.48 4.28 -6.29
N PHE A 234 -6.12 4.98 -5.36
CA PHE A 234 -5.63 5.23 -4.01
C PHE A 234 -6.54 4.54 -3.00
N GLY A 235 -5.93 3.90 -2.01
CA GLY A 235 -6.61 3.34 -0.85
C GLY A 235 -5.79 3.56 0.41
N ILE A 236 -6.45 3.49 1.55
CA ILE A 236 -5.86 3.58 2.87
C ILE A 236 -6.28 2.35 3.67
N CYS A 237 -5.31 1.49 3.97
CA CYS A 237 -5.42 0.36 4.90
C CYS A 237 -6.73 -0.44 4.76
N MET A 238 -7.70 -0.16 5.63
CA MET A 238 -9.01 -0.81 5.73
C MET A 238 -9.84 -0.76 4.43
N ASP A 239 -9.52 0.12 3.48
CA ASP A 239 -10.21 0.15 2.17
C ASP A 239 -10.16 -1.19 1.43
N ILE A 240 -9.11 -2.00 1.61
CA ILE A 240 -9.05 -3.31 0.94
C ILE A 240 -9.92 -4.36 1.63
N ASN A 241 -10.36 -4.16 2.86
CA ASN A 241 -11.20 -5.10 3.60
C ASN A 241 -12.67 -5.03 3.17
N PRO A 242 -13.47 -6.07 3.48
CA PRO A 242 -14.92 -5.96 3.36
C PRO A 242 -15.42 -4.82 4.24
N TYR A 243 -16.41 -4.05 3.75
CA TYR A 243 -16.95 -2.91 4.47
C TYR A 243 -17.35 -3.30 5.90
N LYS A 244 -16.80 -2.57 6.89
CA LYS A 244 -16.99 -2.80 8.34
C LYS A 244 -16.63 -4.20 8.86
N PHE A 245 -15.94 -5.02 8.06
CA PHE A 245 -15.81 -6.47 8.28
C PHE A 245 -17.15 -7.24 8.30
N GLU A 246 -18.23 -6.63 7.79
CA GLU A 246 -19.57 -7.21 7.74
C GLU A 246 -19.95 -7.67 6.33
N ALA A 247 -19.46 -6.96 5.30
CA ALA A 247 -19.69 -7.36 3.92
C ALA A 247 -19.07 -8.72 3.60
N PRO A 248 -19.62 -9.49 2.64
CA PRO A 248 -19.03 -10.74 2.19
C PRO A 248 -17.57 -10.58 1.78
N PHE A 249 -16.72 -11.54 2.18
CA PHE A 249 -15.29 -11.49 1.84
C PHE A 249 -15.05 -11.43 0.32
N THR A 250 -15.94 -11.97 -0.51
CA THR A 250 -15.81 -11.99 -1.96
C THR A 250 -16.31 -10.72 -2.66
N ASP A 251 -16.77 -9.70 -1.93
CA ASP A 251 -17.23 -8.45 -2.55
C ASP A 251 -16.07 -7.64 -3.11
N TRP A 252 -14.86 -7.78 -2.52
CA TRP A 252 -13.60 -7.22 -3.01
C TRP A 252 -13.73 -5.79 -3.55
N GLU A 253 -14.39 -4.92 -2.78
CA GLU A 253 -14.90 -3.62 -3.21
C GLU A 253 -13.80 -2.75 -3.82
N PHE A 254 -12.64 -2.71 -3.15
CA PHE A 254 -11.50 -1.93 -3.62
C PHE A 254 -10.84 -2.51 -4.87
N ALA A 255 -10.68 -3.83 -4.96
CA ALA A 255 -10.04 -4.43 -6.14
C ALA A 255 -10.94 -4.34 -7.38
N ASN A 256 -12.27 -4.41 -7.20
CA ASN A 256 -13.21 -4.11 -8.28
C ASN A 256 -13.09 -2.64 -8.72
N ARG A 257 -12.93 -1.71 -7.78
CA ARG A 257 -12.67 -0.30 -8.10
C ARG A 257 -11.38 -0.07 -8.91
N VAL A 258 -10.32 -0.83 -8.64
CA VAL A 258 -9.08 -0.81 -9.45
C VAL A 258 -9.34 -1.23 -10.90
N ILE A 259 -10.15 -2.28 -11.11
CA ILE A 259 -10.54 -2.75 -12.45
C ILE A 259 -11.41 -1.71 -13.16
N ASP A 260 -12.45 -1.22 -12.49
CA ASP A 260 -13.42 -0.28 -13.06
C ASP A 260 -12.75 1.04 -13.46
N SER A 261 -11.77 1.49 -12.67
CA SER A 261 -10.98 2.68 -12.96
C SER A 261 -9.88 2.45 -14.00
N LYS A 262 -9.67 1.19 -14.43
CA LYS A 262 -8.62 0.80 -15.38
C LYS A 262 -7.24 1.30 -14.95
N SER A 263 -6.92 1.17 -13.66
CA SER A 263 -5.68 1.70 -13.08
C SER A 263 -4.53 0.69 -13.17
N PRO A 264 -3.46 0.95 -13.95
CA PRO A 264 -2.23 0.16 -13.92
C PRO A 264 -1.38 0.43 -12.67
N LEU A 265 -1.69 1.43 -11.86
CA LEU A 265 -1.00 1.74 -10.61
C LEU A 265 -2.00 1.82 -9.45
N VAL A 266 -1.64 1.19 -8.33
CA VAL A 266 -2.39 1.24 -7.07
C VAL A 266 -1.46 1.67 -5.95
N ILE A 267 -1.87 2.67 -5.19
CA ILE A 267 -1.13 3.20 -4.04
C ILE A 267 -1.94 2.97 -2.77
N LEU A 268 -1.35 2.20 -1.84
CA LEU A 268 -1.92 1.95 -0.53
C LEU A 268 -1.02 2.55 0.55
N SER A 269 -1.57 3.48 1.31
CA SER A 269 -0.96 4.04 2.52
C SER A 269 -1.57 3.34 3.74
N MET A 270 -0.77 2.73 4.62
CA MET A 270 -1.31 1.76 5.59
C MET A 270 -0.73 1.87 7.00
N ALA A 271 -1.61 1.63 7.98
CA ALA A 271 -1.30 1.32 9.37
C ALA A 271 -1.91 -0.03 9.76
N TRP A 272 -1.53 -1.07 9.02
CA TRP A 272 -2.05 -2.42 9.16
C TRP A 272 -1.48 -3.13 10.39
N LEU A 273 -2.37 -3.61 11.24
CA LEU A 273 -2.03 -4.30 12.48
C LEU A 273 -1.57 -5.73 12.24
N THR A 274 -0.74 -6.23 13.14
CA THR A 274 -0.44 -7.66 13.26
C THR A 274 -0.95 -8.19 14.60
N LEU A 275 -1.28 -9.47 14.64
CA LEU A 275 -1.62 -10.18 15.88
C LEU A 275 -0.40 -10.78 16.57
N LEU A 276 0.77 -10.72 15.93
CA LEU A 276 2.00 -11.24 16.51
C LEU A 276 2.31 -10.55 17.84
N GLY A 277 2.75 -11.35 18.81
CA GLY A 277 3.33 -10.84 20.04
C GLY A 277 4.58 -10.02 19.77
N HIS A 278 5.01 -9.22 20.76
CA HIS A 278 6.22 -8.41 20.65
C HIS A 278 7.46 -9.25 20.25
N GLU A 279 7.64 -10.40 20.92
CA GLU A 279 8.78 -11.29 20.66
C GLU A 279 8.71 -11.94 19.27
N GLU A 280 7.51 -12.36 18.83
CA GLU A 280 7.31 -12.95 17.50
C GLU A 280 7.58 -11.94 16.39
N LEU A 281 7.06 -10.72 16.52
CA LEU A 281 7.31 -9.63 15.58
C LEU A 281 8.79 -9.25 15.55
N ALA A 282 9.46 -9.19 16.71
CA ALA A 282 10.89 -8.94 16.78
C ALA A 282 11.72 -10.09 16.16
N ALA A 283 11.25 -11.34 16.27
CA ALA A 283 11.91 -12.51 15.71
C ALA A 283 11.87 -12.54 14.17
N LEU A 284 10.90 -11.87 13.54
CA LEU A 284 10.87 -11.69 12.09
C LEU A 284 12.09 -10.89 11.60
N ARG A 285 12.65 -9.98 12.41
CA ARG A 285 13.84 -9.16 12.06
C ARG A 285 13.69 -8.49 10.68
N ASP A 286 14.40 -9.00 9.68
CA ASP A 286 14.46 -8.56 8.28
C ASP A 286 13.50 -9.34 7.36
N LYS A 287 12.67 -10.24 7.91
CA LYS A 287 11.69 -11.04 7.19
C LYS A 287 10.30 -10.41 7.25
N PRO A 288 9.51 -10.46 6.17
CA PRO A 288 8.14 -9.99 6.17
C PRO A 288 7.20 -10.90 6.98
N ASP A 289 6.09 -10.32 7.43
CA ASP A 289 4.90 -11.04 7.86
C ASP A 289 4.19 -11.56 6.59
N MET A 290 4.49 -12.81 6.24
CA MET A 290 3.97 -13.44 5.02
C MET A 290 2.47 -13.72 5.08
N ASP A 291 1.87 -13.86 6.26
CA ASP A 291 0.42 -14.07 6.39
C ASP A 291 -0.32 -12.78 6.08
N THR A 292 0.17 -11.65 6.59
CA THR A 292 -0.34 -10.32 6.25
C THR A 292 -0.17 -10.05 4.74
N PHE A 293 1.00 -10.32 4.17
CA PHE A 293 1.23 -10.12 2.74
C PHE A 293 0.29 -10.99 1.87
N GLN A 294 0.12 -12.27 2.22
CA GLN A 294 -0.81 -13.17 1.54
C GLN A 294 -2.25 -12.67 1.62
N TYR A 295 -2.66 -12.18 2.79
CA TYR A 295 -3.98 -11.58 2.97
C TYR A 295 -4.19 -10.39 2.03
N TRP A 296 -3.22 -9.45 1.97
CA TRP A 296 -3.30 -8.31 1.07
C TRP A 296 -3.47 -8.74 -0.38
N ILE A 297 -2.63 -9.67 -0.88
CA ILE A 297 -2.76 -10.20 -2.24
C ILE A 297 -4.14 -10.82 -2.47
N ARG A 298 -4.68 -11.56 -1.50
CA ARG A 298 -6.02 -12.17 -1.60
C ARG A 298 -7.14 -11.14 -1.67
N ARG A 299 -6.97 -9.93 -1.10
CA ARG A 299 -7.95 -8.84 -1.26
C ARG A 299 -7.99 -8.27 -2.67
N PHE A 300 -6.96 -8.54 -3.48
CA PHE A 300 -6.89 -8.20 -4.90
C PHE A 300 -7.34 -9.31 -5.83
N TRP A 301 -8.05 -10.32 -5.33
CA TRP A 301 -8.51 -11.48 -6.12
C TRP A 301 -9.15 -11.15 -7.48
N PRO A 302 -9.98 -10.10 -7.62
CA PRO A 302 -10.50 -9.69 -8.93
C PRO A 302 -9.43 -9.48 -10.00
N LEU A 303 -8.23 -8.99 -9.64
CA LEU A 303 -7.11 -8.83 -10.58
C LEU A 303 -6.50 -10.16 -11.04
N LEU A 304 -6.74 -11.26 -10.32
CA LEU A 304 -6.29 -12.59 -10.69
C LEU A 304 -7.32 -13.35 -11.54
N GLU A 305 -8.59 -12.98 -11.51
CA GLU A 305 -9.66 -13.69 -12.21
C GLU A 305 -10.29 -12.91 -13.37
N LYS A 306 -10.38 -11.59 -13.27
CA LYS A 306 -11.02 -10.74 -14.27
C LYS A 306 -9.97 -10.15 -15.18
N LYS A 307 -10.29 -10.07 -16.47
CA LYS A 307 -9.41 -9.49 -17.49
C LYS A 307 -9.11 -8.02 -17.18
N MET A 308 -7.84 -7.66 -17.19
CA MET A 308 -7.38 -6.27 -17.09
C MET A 308 -7.54 -5.55 -18.43
N GLU A 309 -8.21 -4.39 -18.42
CA GLU A 309 -8.53 -3.62 -19.63
C GLU A 309 -7.93 -2.20 -19.65
N HIS A 310 -6.94 -1.92 -18.82
CA HIS A 310 -6.23 -0.63 -18.86
C HIS A 310 -5.45 -0.47 -20.15
N ASP A 311 -5.42 0.74 -20.73
CA ASP A 311 -4.90 0.96 -22.08
C ASP A 311 -3.37 0.76 -22.16
N GLY A 312 -2.62 1.24 -21.16
CA GLY A 312 -1.16 1.13 -21.10
C GLY A 312 -0.65 0.80 -19.70
N ASP A 313 0.43 0.03 -19.64
CA ASP A 313 1.11 -0.26 -18.38
C ASP A 313 1.96 0.93 -17.92
N VAL A 314 2.29 0.94 -16.63
CA VAL A 314 3.19 1.91 -15.99
C VAL A 314 4.53 2.06 -16.75
N ASP A 315 5.07 0.95 -17.27
CA ASP A 315 6.34 0.92 -18.00
C ASP A 315 6.24 1.36 -19.47
N GLY A 316 5.03 1.71 -19.95
CA GLY A 316 4.79 2.03 -21.36
C GLY A 316 4.92 0.82 -22.31
N THR A 317 4.89 -0.41 -21.78
CA THR A 317 4.92 -1.63 -22.60
C THR A 317 3.61 -1.83 -23.36
N SER A 318 3.65 -1.78 -24.69
CA SER A 318 2.54 -2.17 -25.58
C SER A 318 2.55 -3.68 -25.88
N GLY A 319 2.78 -4.50 -24.85
CA GLY A 319 2.75 -5.95 -24.97
C GLY A 319 1.34 -6.52 -24.84
N LEU A 320 1.18 -7.81 -25.20
CA LEU A 320 -0.05 -8.56 -24.87
C LEU A 320 -0.22 -8.77 -23.36
N THR A 321 0.88 -8.70 -22.60
CA THR A 321 0.85 -8.84 -21.14
C THR A 321 0.41 -7.53 -20.50
N LYS A 322 -0.63 -7.58 -19.68
CA LYS A 322 -1.09 -6.47 -18.84
C LYS A 322 -0.44 -6.57 -17.46
N LYS A 323 -0.15 -5.41 -16.85
CA LYS A 323 0.47 -5.30 -15.53
C LYS A 323 -0.22 -4.23 -14.70
N VAL A 324 -0.66 -4.59 -13.49
CA VAL A 324 -1.09 -3.64 -12.44
C VAL A 324 -0.07 -3.68 -11.31
N ILE A 325 0.60 -2.56 -11.05
CA ILE A 325 1.52 -2.40 -9.92
C ILE A 325 0.74 -1.98 -8.68
N ILE A 326 1.04 -2.61 -7.55
CA ILE A 326 0.45 -2.31 -6.25
C ILE A 326 1.58 -1.97 -5.27
N VAL A 327 1.49 -0.79 -4.67
CA VAL A 327 2.44 -0.28 -3.67
C VAL A 327 1.80 -0.35 -2.30
N PHE A 328 2.31 -1.24 -1.46
CA PHE A 328 1.93 -1.35 -0.05
C PHE A 328 2.93 -0.54 0.79
N ALA A 329 2.52 0.63 1.28
CA ALA A 329 3.29 1.47 2.19
C ALA A 329 2.74 1.35 3.61
N ASN A 330 3.16 0.31 4.32
CA ASN A 330 2.69 0.04 5.67
C ASN A 330 3.71 0.48 6.71
N ARG A 331 3.24 1.05 7.83
CA ARG A 331 4.12 1.38 8.95
C ARG A 331 4.57 0.10 9.69
N ALA A 332 5.64 0.25 10.46
CA ALA A 332 6.09 -0.74 11.43
C ALA A 332 5.93 -0.19 12.86
N GLY A 333 6.39 -0.98 13.83
CA GLY A 333 6.49 -0.59 15.23
C GLY A 333 5.24 -0.84 16.06
N GLU A 334 5.18 -0.17 17.20
CA GLU A 334 4.17 -0.37 18.24
C GLU A 334 3.74 0.99 18.79
N GLU A 335 2.45 1.14 19.08
CA GLU A 335 1.88 2.30 19.77
C GLU A 335 1.14 1.85 21.03
N PRO A 336 1.12 2.68 22.09
CA PRO A 336 0.34 2.40 23.28
C PRO A 336 -1.14 2.14 22.94
N GLY A 337 -1.73 1.16 23.62
CA GLY A 337 -3.18 0.94 23.58
C GLY A 337 -3.93 2.04 24.31
N ALA A 338 -5.24 2.11 24.10
CA ALA A 338 -6.12 2.88 25.00
C ALA A 338 -6.02 2.32 26.43
N GLU A 339 -6.45 3.10 27.43
CA GLU A 339 -6.37 2.70 28.84
C GLU A 339 -6.96 1.29 29.06
N GLY A 340 -6.14 0.39 29.61
CA GLY A 340 -6.51 -1.02 29.86
C GLY A 340 -6.49 -1.94 28.63
N LYS A 341 -6.02 -1.49 27.47
CA LYS A 341 -5.86 -2.32 26.26
C LYS A 341 -4.40 -2.59 25.94
N ASP A 342 -4.16 -3.71 25.25
CA ASP A 342 -2.83 -4.06 24.75
C ASP A 342 -2.33 -3.03 23.71
N PRO A 343 -1.00 -2.88 23.58
CA PRO A 343 -0.40 -2.06 22.53
C PRO A 343 -0.82 -2.50 21.13
N ALA A 344 -1.02 -1.52 20.25
CA ALA A 344 -1.23 -1.76 18.83
C ALA A 344 0.11 -2.02 18.14
N ARG A 345 0.27 -3.17 17.48
CA ARG A 345 1.49 -3.53 16.73
C ARG A 345 1.20 -3.56 15.24
N TYR A 346 2.14 -3.07 14.44
CA TYR A 346 1.99 -2.94 12.99
C TYR A 346 2.86 -3.94 12.25
N ALA A 347 2.31 -4.48 11.16
CA ALA A 347 2.90 -5.61 10.44
C ALA A 347 4.13 -5.27 9.58
N GLY A 348 4.48 -4.00 9.43
CA GLY A 348 5.52 -3.56 8.48
C GLY A 348 5.28 -4.18 7.10
N SER A 349 6.27 -4.89 6.58
CA SER A 349 6.13 -5.70 5.36
C SER A 349 5.73 -4.91 4.12
N SER A 350 6.06 -3.61 4.07
CA SER A 350 5.89 -2.75 2.90
C SER A 350 6.49 -3.41 1.66
N ALA A 351 5.78 -3.35 0.54
CA ALA A 351 6.11 -4.10 -0.66
C ALA A 351 5.75 -3.35 -1.93
N VAL A 352 6.50 -3.59 -3.00
CA VAL A 352 6.13 -3.20 -4.36
C VAL A 352 5.98 -4.45 -5.21
N VAL A 353 4.75 -4.70 -5.65
CA VAL A 353 4.39 -5.90 -6.41
C VAL A 353 3.63 -5.53 -7.68
N ALA A 354 3.48 -6.49 -8.59
CA ALA A 354 2.56 -6.38 -9.70
C ALA A 354 1.81 -7.68 -9.94
N VAL A 355 0.53 -7.58 -10.25
CA VAL A 355 -0.24 -8.67 -10.85
C VAL A 355 -0.12 -8.54 -12.37
N THR A 356 0.30 -9.61 -13.03
CA THR A 356 0.45 -9.67 -14.49
C THR A 356 -0.49 -10.67 -15.10
N GLN A 357 -1.06 -10.35 -16.25
CA GLN A 357 -1.92 -11.23 -17.04
C GLN A 357 -1.35 -11.34 -18.45
N LYS A 358 -0.97 -12.57 -18.86
CA LYS A 358 -0.51 -12.86 -20.21
C LYS A 358 -1.56 -13.72 -20.93
N PRO A 359 -2.13 -13.27 -22.06
CA PRO A 359 -3.06 -14.08 -22.85
C PRO A 359 -2.45 -15.41 -23.25
N ARG A 360 -3.22 -16.51 -23.12
CA ARG A 360 -2.82 -17.83 -23.61
C ARG A 360 -3.14 -17.97 -25.10
N SER A 361 -2.28 -18.67 -25.83
CA SER A 361 -2.43 -18.88 -27.29
C SER A 361 -3.47 -19.94 -27.67
N SER A 362 -3.93 -20.77 -26.72
CA SER A 362 -4.97 -21.78 -26.95
C SER A 362 -5.85 -21.95 -25.70
N ALA A 363 -7.16 -21.76 -25.88
CA ALA A 363 -8.16 -22.08 -24.88
C ALA A 363 -8.50 -23.59 -24.98
N GLU A 364 -7.60 -24.46 -24.53
CA GLU A 364 -7.96 -25.86 -24.33
C GLU A 364 -8.80 -25.99 -23.05
N GLY A 365 -10.05 -26.44 -23.22
CA GLY A 365 -10.93 -27.03 -22.19
C GLY A 365 -10.92 -26.39 -20.80
N GLY A 366 -11.64 -25.27 -20.62
CA GLY A 366 -11.97 -24.75 -19.29
C GLY A 366 -10.83 -24.07 -18.51
N ALA A 367 -9.64 -23.94 -19.11
CA ALA A 367 -8.53 -23.22 -18.51
C ALA A 367 -8.74 -21.69 -18.51
N PRO A 368 -8.15 -20.93 -17.56
CA PRO A 368 -8.22 -19.47 -17.53
C PRO A 368 -7.72 -18.82 -18.84
N GLU A 369 -8.34 -17.71 -19.26
CA GLU A 369 -8.03 -16.98 -20.50
C GLU A 369 -6.57 -16.46 -20.55
N PHE A 370 -5.97 -16.24 -19.37
CA PHE A 370 -4.64 -15.68 -19.22
C PHE A 370 -3.84 -16.38 -18.10
N ASP A 371 -2.52 -16.42 -18.30
CA ASP A 371 -1.56 -16.78 -17.26
C ASP A 371 -1.39 -15.62 -16.29
N VAL A 372 -1.55 -15.87 -15.00
CA VAL A 372 -1.34 -14.89 -13.93
C VAL A 372 -0.03 -15.14 -13.21
N LYS A 373 0.76 -14.09 -13.02
CA LYS A 373 1.90 -14.09 -12.10
C LYS A 373 1.88 -12.84 -11.23
N ILE A 374 2.33 -12.99 -9.99
CA ILE A 374 2.62 -11.86 -9.12
C ILE A 374 4.13 -11.67 -9.09
N LEU A 375 4.59 -10.48 -9.46
CA LEU A 375 5.99 -10.08 -9.43
C LEU A 375 6.20 -9.24 -8.18
N CYS A 376 7.29 -9.43 -7.45
CA CYS A 376 7.65 -8.61 -6.30
C CYS A 376 9.10 -8.17 -6.43
N TRP A 377 9.31 -6.85 -6.52
CA TRP A 377 10.64 -6.26 -6.66
C TRP A 377 11.30 -6.05 -5.30
N ASP A 378 10.51 -5.74 -4.28
CA ASP A 378 11.01 -5.59 -2.92
C ASP A 378 9.87 -5.77 -1.91
N ILE A 379 10.24 -6.29 -0.73
CA ILE A 379 9.39 -6.47 0.43
C ILE A 379 10.25 -6.31 1.69
N MET A 380 9.82 -5.49 2.63
CA MET A 380 10.58 -5.19 3.85
C MET A 380 10.35 -6.21 4.95
N GLY A 381 11.27 -6.26 5.92
CA GLY A 381 11.02 -6.96 7.18
C GLY A 381 9.81 -6.39 7.93
N ALA A 382 9.12 -7.18 8.74
CA ALA A 382 7.95 -6.72 9.50
C ALA A 382 8.29 -5.66 10.56
N ALA A 383 9.48 -5.74 11.15
CA ALA A 383 9.97 -4.81 12.17
C ALA A 383 11.06 -3.86 11.66
N GLU A 384 11.42 -3.93 10.38
CA GLU A 384 12.47 -3.12 9.77
C GLU A 384 12.00 -1.67 9.54
N GLU A 385 12.92 -0.70 9.60
CA GLU A 385 12.67 0.65 9.11
C GLU A 385 13.65 1.03 8.01
N GLY A 386 13.14 1.63 6.96
CA GLY A 386 13.93 2.02 5.81
C GLY A 386 13.09 2.14 4.55
N LEU A 387 13.75 1.96 3.42
CA LEU A 387 13.17 2.08 2.10
C LEU A 387 12.91 0.70 1.48
N CYS A 388 11.71 0.51 0.96
CA CYS A 388 11.44 -0.51 -0.06
C CYS A 388 11.41 0.16 -1.43
N PHE A 389 12.08 -0.44 -2.41
CA PHE A 389 12.31 0.18 -3.71
C PHE A 389 12.19 -0.78 -4.87
N ALA A 390 11.54 -0.33 -5.94
CA ALA A 390 11.43 -1.05 -7.19
C ALA A 390 11.89 -0.19 -8.37
N ASP A 391 12.72 -0.76 -9.23
CA ASP A 391 12.81 -0.36 -10.65
C ASP A 391 12.06 -1.44 -11.44
N THR A 392 10.89 -1.09 -11.96
CA THR A 392 9.94 -2.06 -12.53
C THR A 392 10.42 -2.68 -13.85
N LYS A 393 11.53 -2.17 -14.42
CA LYS A 393 12.24 -2.77 -15.54
C LYS A 393 13.31 -3.79 -15.12
N ALA A 394 13.76 -3.73 -13.86
CA ALA A 394 14.66 -4.75 -13.32
C ALA A 394 13.93 -6.08 -13.11
N ASP A 395 14.69 -7.17 -13.02
CA ASP A 395 14.14 -8.48 -12.69
C ASP A 395 13.52 -8.44 -11.27
N PRO A 396 12.29 -8.95 -11.09
CA PRO A 396 11.69 -9.05 -9.77
C PRO A 396 12.48 -10.02 -8.89
N LYS A 397 12.61 -9.70 -7.60
CA LYS A 397 13.29 -10.57 -6.62
C LYS A 397 12.51 -11.85 -6.36
N LEU A 398 11.18 -11.77 -6.35
CA LEU A 398 10.28 -12.89 -6.15
C LEU A 398 9.23 -12.94 -7.25
N VAL A 399 8.87 -14.15 -7.67
CA VAL A 399 7.79 -14.41 -8.62
C VAL A 399 6.90 -15.50 -8.05
N PHE A 400 5.61 -15.20 -7.93
CA PHE A 400 4.60 -16.12 -7.45
C PHE A 400 3.68 -16.52 -8.61
N GLY A 401 3.38 -17.82 -8.70
CA GLY A 401 2.43 -18.37 -9.67
C GLY A 401 1.16 -18.87 -8.97
N LEU A 402 0.06 -18.91 -9.71
CA LEU A 402 -1.15 -19.61 -9.27
C LEU A 402 -1.03 -21.10 -9.56
N VAL A 403 -1.30 -21.94 -8.55
CA VAL A 403 -1.35 -23.39 -8.70
C VAL A 403 -2.78 -23.86 -8.44
N PRO A 404 -3.37 -24.71 -9.32
CA PRO A 404 -4.64 -25.35 -9.03
C PRO A 404 -4.55 -26.19 -7.75
N ARG A 405 -5.64 -26.25 -6.99
CA ARG A 405 -5.72 -27.15 -5.82
C ARG A 405 -5.66 -28.59 -6.34
N SER A 406 -4.70 -29.38 -5.86
CA SER A 406 -4.65 -30.81 -6.16
C SER A 406 -5.64 -31.55 -5.24
N ASP A 407 -6.34 -32.55 -5.75
CA ASP A 407 -7.28 -33.37 -4.96
C ASP A 407 -6.58 -34.23 -3.89
N SER A 408 -5.25 -34.17 -3.77
CA SER A 408 -4.46 -34.92 -2.78
C SER A 408 -4.17 -34.16 -1.47
N ASP A 409 -4.51 -32.87 -1.37
CA ASP A 409 -4.28 -32.06 -0.16
C ASP A 409 -5.55 -31.94 0.71
N SER A 410 -6.43 -32.95 0.65
CA SER A 410 -7.67 -33.03 1.44
C SER A 410 -7.60 -34.12 2.50
N ASP A 411 -6.56 -34.08 3.34
CA ASP A 411 -6.50 -34.82 4.61
C ASP A 411 -6.19 -33.87 5.78
#